data_AF-A0A7V8WB54-F1
#
_entry.id   AF-A0A7V8WB54-F1
#
_cell.length_a   1.000
_cell.length_b   1.000
_cell.length_c   1.000
_cell.angle_alpha   90.00
_cell.angle_beta   90.00
_cell.angle_gamma   90.00
#
_symmetry.space_group_name_H-M   'P 1'
#
loop_
_entity.id
_entity.type
_entity.pdbx_description
1 polymer ?
#
loop_
_entity_poly.entity_id
_entity_poly.type
_entity_poly.pdbx_seq_one_letter_code
_entity_poly.pdbx_strand_id
1 'polypeptide(L)' 'MSGRERQTSVYLAGVSGRRPRVPTDAGKLERRARRAMSRKAFAYVAAGAGTEATVAANRAAFERWRIVPRVLRDVSD' A
#
# COMPACT_ATOMS: atom_id res chain seq x y z
N MET A 1 -9.20 -8.69 12.53
CA MET A 1 -7.99 -7.95 12.95
C MET A 1 -8.14 -6.51 12.48
N SER A 2 -8.20 -5.56 13.42
CA SER A 2 -8.28 -4.14 13.11
C SER A 2 -6.96 -3.60 12.55
N GLY A 3 -7.00 -2.43 11.89
CA GLY A 3 -5.78 -1.75 11.44
C GLY A 3 -4.82 -1.43 12.60
N ARG A 4 -5.37 -1.07 13.77
CA ARG A 4 -4.60 -0.77 14.99
C ARG A 4 -3.86 -2.01 15.50
N GLU A 5 -4.54 -3.15 15.62
CA GLU A 5 -3.92 -4.42 16.02
C GLU A 5 -2.77 -4.81 15.08
N ARG A 6 -2.99 -4.65 13.78
CA ARG A 6 -1.95 -4.94 12.76
C ARG A 6 -0.75 -4.02 12.93
N GLN A 7 -0.98 -2.72 13.13
CA GLN A 7 0.07 -1.73 13.34
C GLN A 7 0.88 -2.04 14.60
N THR A 8 0.22 -2.34 15.73
CA THR A 8 0.88 -2.72 16.98
C THR A 8 1.75 -3.96 16.79
N SER A 9 1.25 -4.98 16.10
CA SER A 9 2.02 -6.19 15.78
C SER A 9 3.28 -5.89 14.95
N VAL A 10 3.19 -5.05 13.90
CA VAL A 10 4.36 -4.63 13.12
C VAL A 10 5.38 -3.89 13.99
N TYR A 11 4.90 -2.97 14.83
CA TYR A 11 5.75 -2.15 15.68
C TYR A 11 6.53 -2.99 16.70
N LEU A 12 5.85 -3.85 17.47
CA LEU A 12 6.48 -4.72 18.46
C LEU A 12 7.45 -5.72 17.83
N ALA A 13 7.11 -6.26 16.65
CA ALA A 13 8.04 -7.09 15.89
C ALA A 13 9.28 -6.29 15.47
N GLY A 14 9.11 -5.01 15.07
CA GLY A 14 10.22 -4.12 14.72
C GLY A 14 11.15 -3.82 15.89
N VAL A 15 10.62 -3.62 17.10
CA VAL A 15 11.40 -3.45 18.34
C VAL A 15 12.28 -4.67 18.61
N SER A 16 11.78 -5.87 18.32
CA SER A 16 12.54 -7.13 18.41
C SER A 16 13.42 -7.44 17.19
N GLY A 17 13.67 -6.45 16.31
CA GLY A 17 14.54 -6.57 15.14
C GLY A 17 13.91 -7.28 13.94
N ARG A 18 12.65 -7.71 14.03
CA ARG A 18 11.95 -8.44 12.95
C ARG A 18 11.27 -7.45 12.02
N ARG A 19 11.68 -7.47 10.74
CA ARG A 19 11.06 -6.65 9.69
C ARG A 19 9.96 -7.43 8.96
N PRO A 20 8.83 -6.79 8.59
CA PRO A 20 7.79 -7.45 7.82
C PRO A 20 8.32 -7.83 6.43
N ARG A 21 7.93 -9.02 5.95
CA ARG A 21 8.31 -9.52 4.62
C ARG A 21 7.76 -8.61 3.51
N VAL A 22 6.50 -8.21 3.65
CA VAL A 22 5.81 -7.28 2.76
C VAL A 22 6.01 -5.85 3.29
N PRO A 23 6.53 -4.90 2.49
CA PRO A 23 6.64 -3.51 2.90
C PRO A 23 5.25 -2.85 2.97
N THR A 24 5.09 -1.86 3.84
CA THR A 24 3.86 -1.06 3.95
C THR A 24 3.72 0.01 2.87
N ASP A 25 4.81 0.31 2.14
CA ASP A 25 4.83 1.18 0.97
C ASP A 25 4.49 0.37 -0.28
N ALA A 26 3.39 0.73 -0.95
CA ALA A 26 2.89 0.04 -2.12
C ALA A 26 3.87 0.10 -3.31
N GLY A 27 4.52 1.24 -3.54
CA GLY A 27 5.53 1.37 -4.61
C GLY A 27 6.77 0.52 -4.35
N LYS A 28 7.19 0.38 -3.09
CA LYS A 28 8.28 -0.50 -2.68
C LYS A 28 7.91 -1.96 -2.87
N LEU A 29 6.65 -2.33 -2.61
CA LEU A 29 6.14 -3.66 -2.91
C LEU A 29 6.22 -3.95 -4.41
N GLU A 30 5.73 -3.05 -5.25
CA GLU A 30 5.78 -3.19 -6.71
C GLU A 30 7.22 -3.35 -7.22
N ARG A 31 8.15 -2.50 -6.76
CA ARG A 31 9.57 -2.62 -7.11
C ARG A 31 10.19 -3.94 -6.65
N ARG A 32 9.80 -4.47 -5.49
CA ARG A 32 10.25 -5.78 -5.01
C ARG A 32 9.66 -6.92 -5.84
N ALA A 33 8.38 -6.84 -6.20
CA ALA A 33 7.71 -7.81 -7.05
C ALA A 33 8.36 -7.90 -8.43
N ARG A 34 8.68 -6.77 -9.05
CA ARG A 34 9.41 -6.71 -10.34
C ARG A 34 10.72 -7.49 -10.35
N ARG A 35 11.44 -7.51 -9.21
CA ARG A 35 12.70 -8.24 -9.07
C ARG A 35 12.52 -9.71 -8.70
N ALA A 36 11.44 -10.06 -8.02
CA ALA A 36 11.19 -11.41 -7.52
C ALA A 36 10.42 -12.30 -8.51
N MET A 37 9.71 -11.70 -9.46
CA MET A 37 8.89 -12.41 -10.46
C MET A 37 9.63 -12.61 -11.78
N SER A 38 9.19 -13.59 -12.57
CA SER A 38 9.58 -13.66 -13.98
C SER A 38 9.06 -12.43 -14.74
N ARG A 39 9.73 -12.04 -15.83
CA ARG A 39 9.32 -10.91 -16.65
C ARG A 39 7.88 -11.04 -17.15
N LYS A 40 7.47 -12.25 -17.57
CA LYS A 40 6.10 -12.54 -18.05
C LYS A 40 5.07 -12.38 -16.94
N ALA A 41 5.34 -12.94 -15.76
CA ALA A 41 4.42 -12.84 -14.62
C ALA A 41 4.25 -11.38 -14.17
N PHE A 42 5.36 -10.63 -14.06
CA PHE A 42 5.28 -9.23 -13.70
C PHE A 42 4.52 -8.40 -14.74
N ALA A 43 4.79 -8.59 -16.03
CA ALA A 43 4.09 -7.89 -17.10
C ALA A 43 2.58 -8.17 -17.08
N TYR A 44 2.18 -9.42 -16.80
CA TYR A 44 0.76 -9.77 -16.70
C TYR A 44 0.06 -9.09 -15.51
N VAL A 45 0.73 -9.02 -14.36
CA VAL A 45 0.14 -8.47 -13.13
C VAL A 45 0.15 -6.94 -13.09
N ALA A 46 1.20 -6.31 -13.61
CA ALA A 46 1.41 -4.87 -13.49
C ALA A 46 0.75 -4.05 -14.60
N ALA A 47 0.45 -4.67 -15.76
CA ALA A 47 -0.04 -3.95 -16.93
C ALA A 47 -1.51 -3.52 -16.84
N GLY A 48 -1.83 -2.45 -17.56
CA GLY A 48 -3.18 -2.00 -17.87
C GLY A 48 -3.54 -2.17 -19.34
N ALA A 49 -4.77 -1.79 -19.71
CA ALA A 49 -5.20 -1.77 -21.10
C ALA A 49 -4.64 -0.54 -21.85
N GLY A 50 -4.22 -0.75 -23.10
CA GLY A 50 -3.78 0.32 -24.01
C GLY A 50 -2.56 1.09 -23.48
N THR A 51 -2.64 2.42 -23.51
CA THR A 51 -1.60 3.33 -22.98
C THR A 51 -1.57 3.42 -21.46
N GLU A 52 -2.42 2.64 -20.77
CA GLU A 52 -2.58 2.65 -19.30
C GLU A 52 -3.07 3.98 -18.73
N ALA A 53 -3.65 4.85 -19.58
CA ALA A 53 -4.19 6.14 -19.16
C ALA A 53 -5.23 6.00 -18.03
N THR A 54 -6.10 4.98 -18.09
CA THR A 54 -7.07 4.69 -17.03
C THR A 54 -6.41 4.26 -15.72
N VAL A 55 -5.32 3.49 -15.79
CA VAL A 55 -4.55 3.08 -14.60
C VAL A 55 -3.94 4.29 -13.90
N ALA A 56 -3.40 5.24 -14.67
CA ALA A 56 -2.90 6.51 -14.14
C ALA A 56 -4.04 7.38 -13.57
N ALA A 57 -5.15 7.51 -14.31
CA ALA A 57 -6.32 8.29 -13.90
C ALA A 57 -6.94 7.79 -12.58
N ASN A 58 -6.97 6.47 -12.37
CA ASN A 58 -7.47 5.86 -11.13
C ASN A 58 -6.69 6.33 -9.90
N ARG A 59 -5.35 6.39 -9.98
CA ARG A 59 -4.53 6.89 -8.87
C ARG A 59 -4.72 8.40 -8.67
N ALA A 60 -4.66 9.17 -9.75
CA ALA A 60 -4.85 10.61 -9.71
C ALA A 60 -6.24 11.02 -9.18
N ALA A 61 -7.25 10.16 -9.28
CA ALA A 61 -8.58 10.43 -8.76
C ALA A 61 -8.62 10.65 -7.25
N PHE A 62 -7.78 9.95 -6.48
CA PHE A 62 -7.70 10.13 -5.03
C PHE A 62 -7.08 11.47 -4.64
N GLU A 63 -6.22 12.03 -5.50
CA GLU A 63 -5.59 13.33 -5.27
C GLU A 63 -6.55 14.52 -5.36
N ARG A 64 -7.78 14.30 -5.88
CA ARG A 64 -8.82 15.32 -5.88
C ARG A 64 -9.54 15.46 -4.55
N TRP A 65 -9.41 14.46 -3.67
CA TRP A 65 -10.09 14.42 -2.39
C TRP A 65 -9.13 14.69 -1.24
N ARG A 66 -9.64 15.30 -0.17
CA ARG A 66 -8.91 15.58 1.05
C ARG A 66 -9.72 15.12 2.23
N ILE A 67 -9.08 14.40 3.15
CA ILE A 67 -9.65 14.13 4.46
C ILE A 67 -9.43 15.38 5.30
N VAL A 68 -10.52 15.99 5.78
CA VAL A 68 -10.46 17.13 6.71
C VAL A 68 -10.40 16.59 8.13
N PRO A 69 -9.31 16.80 8.88
CA PRO A 69 -9.23 16.36 10.27
C PRO A 69 -10.30 17.03 11.13
N ARG A 70 -11.02 16.24 11.93
CA ARG A 70 -12.01 16.73 12.90
C ARG A 70 -11.51 16.44 14.30
N VAL A 71 -10.95 17.46 14.94
CA VAL A 71 -10.40 17.36 16.29
C VAL A 71 -11.51 17.36 17.35
N LEU A 72 -11.19 16.87 18.55
CA LEU A 72 -12.09 16.83 19.70
C LEU A 72 -13.39 16.04 19.43
N ARG A 73 -13.26 14.92 18.73
CA ARG A 73 -14.34 13.95 18.51
C ARG A 73 -13.95 12.63 19.14
N ASP A 74 -14.84 12.06 19.93
CA ASP A 74 -14.69 10.71 20.43
C ASP A 74 -14.96 9.72 19.28
N VAL A 75 -14.04 8.77 19.12
CA VAL A 75 -14.01 7.75 18.06
C VAL A 75 -13.48 6.42 18.60
N SER A 76 -13.63 6.18 19.91
CA SER A 76 -13.02 5.03 20.59
C SER A 76 -13.71 3.68 20.36
N ASP A 77 -14.85 3.66 19.66
CA ASP A 77 -15.58 2.43 19.30
C ASP A 77 -14.72 1.39 18.55
#